data_AF-A0A7J2U8T3-F1
#
_entry.id   AF-A0A7J2U8T3-F1
#
_cell.length_a   1.000
_cell.length_b   1.000
_cell.length_c   1.000
_cell.angle_alpha   90.00
_cell.angle_beta   90.00
_cell.angle_gamma   90.00
#
_symmetry.space_group_name_H-M   'P 1'
#
loop_
_entity.id
_entity.type
_entity.pdbx_description
1 polymer ?
#
loop_
_entity_poly.entity_id
_entity_poly.type
_entity_poly.pdbx_seq_one_letter_code
_entity_poly.pdbx_strand_id
1 'polypeptide(L)'
;MQLTVKSLKSLWRSEPFQTFLTYALIFVIVLGFYFGTPLVLGTEYPALTVASTSMLPTLNVGDLIIVQKVDPAYIRADRLTGDILVFRNPRNPEELIVHRAVKKEKVGSYYLITTLGDYSKYGEGDQFSPWNSSLLIGKVIARIPYIGNLPLLVHAEKNMHILLLTTLAILFILMLFFSFGEGEQEDKKEEGIRKADINIAFFIIINLLIVGFLAFSLFGTFTFPQPGATPQEATIRGMYADLEFHKNYTGAEPLLTMGLLHYRIDLLFAEGLRLGVPTFSWAQVAILALITFNTCKTIDFLRNRKALKAINLKP
;
A
#
# COMPACT_ATOMS: atom_id res chain seq x y z
N MET A 1 -37.27 3.96 34.40
CA MET A 1 -36.02 3.28 34.00
C MET A 1 -36.21 2.22 32.89
N GLN A 2 -37.35 1.54 32.76
CA GLN A 2 -37.58 0.59 31.64
C GLN A 2 -37.92 1.23 30.28
N LEU A 3 -38.55 2.42 30.28
CA LEU A 3 -38.91 3.15 29.05
C LEU A 3 -37.68 3.67 28.28
N THR A 4 -36.62 4.07 28.99
CA THR A 4 -35.37 4.55 28.39
C THR A 4 -34.58 3.43 27.71
N VAL A 5 -34.60 2.20 28.24
CA VAL A 5 -33.89 1.06 27.64
C VAL A 5 -34.57 0.55 26.37
N LYS A 6 -35.92 0.55 26.32
CA LYS A 6 -36.68 0.17 25.12
C LYS A 6 -36.46 1.16 23.96
N SER A 7 -36.41 2.46 24.26
CA SER A 7 -36.15 3.51 23.25
C SER A 7 -34.70 3.47 22.76
N LEU A 8 -33.73 3.17 23.63
CA LEU A 8 -32.33 2.98 23.22
C LEU A 8 -32.15 1.77 22.30
N LYS A 9 -32.85 0.67 22.61
CA LYS A 9 -32.80 -0.58 21.83
C LYS A 9 -33.50 -0.45 20.47
N SER A 10 -34.51 0.43 20.34
CA SER A 10 -35.13 0.73 19.04
C SER A 10 -34.29 1.68 18.19
N LEU A 11 -33.59 2.64 18.82
CA LEU A 11 -32.63 3.53 18.13
C LEU A 11 -31.42 2.76 17.58
N TRP A 12 -30.89 1.79 18.33
CA TRP A 12 -29.79 0.93 17.87
C TRP A 12 -30.14 0.02 16.68
N ARG A 13 -31.44 -0.15 16.39
CA ARG A 13 -31.96 -0.95 15.27
C ARG A 13 -32.43 -0.11 14.09
N SER A 14 -32.35 1.23 14.16
CA SER A 14 -32.68 2.04 12.99
C SER A 14 -31.50 2.03 12.02
N GLU A 15 -31.79 1.77 10.75
CA GLU A 15 -30.81 1.83 9.68
C GLU A 15 -29.99 3.13 9.63
N PRO A 16 -30.57 4.34 9.81
CA PRO A 16 -29.77 5.56 9.81
C PRO A 16 -28.76 5.61 10.97
N PHE A 17 -29.08 5.04 12.13
CA PHE A 17 -28.17 5.02 13.27
C PHE A 17 -27.01 4.04 13.07
N GLN A 18 -27.27 2.87 12.48
CA GLN A 18 -26.21 1.90 12.15
C GLN A 18 -25.27 2.43 11.07
N THR A 19 -25.82 3.10 10.06
CA THR A 19 -25.05 3.78 9.02
C THR A 19 -24.20 4.90 9.61
N PHE A 20 -24.76 5.74 10.48
CA PHE A 20 -24.00 6.77 11.20
C PHE A 20 -22.86 6.17 12.04
N LEU A 21 -23.13 5.10 12.80
CA LEU A 21 -22.12 4.45 13.63
C LEU A 21 -20.99 3.83 12.78
N THR A 22 -21.33 3.24 11.64
CA THR A 22 -20.36 2.69 10.69
C THR A 22 -19.44 3.79 10.16
N TYR A 23 -20.00 4.95 9.78
CA TYR A 23 -19.19 6.09 9.34
C TYR A 23 -18.35 6.70 10.45
N ALA A 24 -18.90 6.83 11.67
CA ALA A 24 -18.14 7.28 12.83
C ALA A 24 -16.95 6.34 13.09
N LEU A 25 -17.14 5.03 12.97
CA LEU A 25 -16.08 4.04 13.10
C LEU A 25 -15.02 4.20 12.00
N ILE A 26 -15.42 4.31 10.73
CA ILE A 26 -14.48 4.54 9.61
C ILE A 26 -13.68 5.81 9.85
N PHE A 27 -14.33 6.90 10.25
CA PHE A 27 -13.69 8.18 10.54
C PHE A 27 -12.67 8.05 11.68
N VAL A 28 -13.02 7.38 12.78
CA VAL A 28 -12.11 7.11 13.90
C VAL A 28 -10.93 6.24 13.45
N ILE A 29 -11.14 5.24 12.61
CA ILE A 29 -10.06 4.41 12.05
C ILE A 29 -9.13 5.26 11.20
N VAL A 30 -9.65 6.08 10.28
CA VAL A 30 -8.84 6.95 9.41
C VAL A 30 -8.02 7.94 10.24
N LEU A 31 -8.63 8.63 11.21
CA LEU A 31 -7.91 9.51 12.12
C LEU A 31 -6.87 8.74 12.96
N GLY A 32 -7.24 7.56 13.45
CA GLY A 32 -6.36 6.67 14.21
C GLY A 32 -5.13 6.27 13.40
N PHE A 33 -5.27 5.97 12.12
CA PHE A 33 -4.13 5.71 11.23
C PHE A 33 -3.31 6.98 10.97
N TYR A 34 -3.98 8.11 10.69
CA TYR A 34 -3.30 9.38 10.39
C TYR A 34 -2.42 9.85 11.55
N PHE A 35 -2.96 9.87 12.78
CA PHE A 35 -2.21 10.28 13.97
C PHE A 35 -1.37 9.15 14.59
N GLY A 36 -1.80 7.90 14.44
CA GLY A 36 -1.12 6.75 15.02
C GLY A 36 0.15 6.34 14.26
N THR A 37 0.20 6.48 12.93
CA THR A 37 1.36 6.05 12.15
C THR A 37 2.64 6.83 12.47
N PRO A 38 2.65 8.18 12.61
CA PRO A 38 3.82 8.91 13.09
C PRO A 38 4.26 8.50 14.50
N LEU A 39 3.31 8.22 15.40
CA LEU A 39 3.59 7.82 16.78
C LEU A 39 4.25 6.44 16.85
N VAL A 40 3.70 5.46 16.12
CA VAL A 40 4.22 4.08 16.11
C VAL A 40 5.56 3.99 15.39
N LEU A 41 5.73 4.70 14.28
CA LEU A 41 6.97 4.69 13.50
C LEU A 41 8.02 5.68 14.03
N GLY A 42 7.61 6.57 14.94
CA GLY A 42 8.47 7.54 15.61
C GLY A 42 9.02 8.64 14.70
N THR A 43 8.44 8.86 13.52
CA THR A 43 8.92 9.81 12.52
C THR A 43 7.79 10.72 12.03
N GLU A 44 8.15 11.95 11.68
CA GLU A 44 7.23 12.95 11.08
C GLU A 44 6.75 12.52 9.69
N TYR A 45 7.52 11.68 9.00
CA TYR A 45 7.25 11.23 7.65
C TYR A 45 7.15 9.69 7.59
N PRO A 46 6.10 9.09 8.16
CA PRO A 46 5.95 7.63 8.24
C PRO A 46 5.79 6.95 6.88
N ALA A 47 5.29 7.69 5.88
CA ALA A 47 5.12 7.23 4.52
C ALA A 47 5.54 8.33 3.53
N LEU A 48 6.39 7.99 2.56
CA LEU A 48 6.89 8.91 1.54
C LEU A 48 6.84 8.25 0.17
N THR A 49 6.66 9.05 -0.89
CA THR A 49 6.77 8.52 -2.26
C THR A 49 8.16 8.75 -2.83
N VAL A 50 8.69 7.73 -3.49
CA VAL A 50 9.93 7.81 -4.27
C VAL A 50 9.69 8.60 -5.56
N ALA A 51 10.36 9.75 -5.70
CA ALA A 51 10.15 10.69 -6.81
C ALA A 51 11.23 10.62 -7.90
N SER A 52 12.32 9.88 -7.69
CA SER A 52 13.47 9.83 -8.62
C SER A 52 14.00 8.42 -8.82
N THR A 53 14.88 8.27 -9.82
CA THR A 53 15.49 6.99 -10.22
C THR A 53 16.79 6.65 -9.50
N SER A 54 17.25 7.48 -8.54
CA SER A 54 18.56 7.29 -7.88
C SER A 54 18.67 5.98 -7.09
N MET A 55 17.53 5.38 -6.75
CA MET A 55 17.44 4.13 -6.00
C MET A 55 17.05 2.93 -6.86
N LEU A 56 17.04 3.05 -8.19
CA LEU A 56 16.83 1.90 -9.08
C LEU A 56 17.98 0.89 -8.93
N PRO A 57 17.70 -0.42 -9.02
CA PRO A 57 16.38 -1.02 -9.20
C PRO A 57 15.59 -1.23 -7.88
N THR A 58 16.24 -1.02 -6.72
CA THR A 58 15.69 -1.36 -5.39
C THR A 58 14.38 -0.64 -5.07
N LEU A 59 14.28 0.64 -5.40
CA LEU A 59 13.07 1.45 -5.25
C LEU A 59 12.70 2.05 -6.60
N ASN A 60 11.45 1.87 -7.03
CA ASN A 60 10.93 2.43 -8.26
C ASN A 60 10.27 3.79 -7.99
N VAL A 61 10.28 4.64 -9.01
CA VAL A 61 9.47 5.87 -9.01
C VAL A 61 7.99 5.50 -8.78
N GLY A 62 7.34 6.18 -7.83
CA GLY A 62 5.96 5.91 -7.47
C GLY A 62 5.76 4.84 -6.40
N ASP A 63 6.82 4.23 -5.88
CA ASP A 63 6.75 3.38 -4.69
C ASP A 63 6.44 4.22 -3.45
N LEU A 64 5.51 3.75 -2.61
CA LEU A 64 5.29 4.31 -1.28
C LEU A 64 6.20 3.58 -0.29
N ILE A 65 7.21 4.27 0.24
CA ILE A 65 8.13 3.73 1.25
C ILE A 65 7.60 3.99 2.66
N ILE A 66 7.75 3.00 3.53
CA ILE A 66 7.44 3.10 4.96
C ILE A 66 8.73 3.37 5.71
N VAL A 67 8.73 4.46 6.48
CA VAL A 67 9.92 4.97 7.17
C VAL A 67 9.71 4.84 8.67
N GLN A 68 10.75 4.35 9.35
CA GLN A 68 10.78 4.22 10.80
C GLN A 68 11.97 4.97 11.35
N LYS A 69 11.79 5.68 12.47
CA LYS A 69 12.89 6.32 13.19
C LYS A 69 13.91 5.27 13.64
N VAL A 70 15.18 5.61 13.51
CA VAL A 70 16.30 4.78 13.93
C VAL A 70 17.32 5.66 14.65
N ASP A 71 17.90 5.14 15.73
CA ASP A 71 19.05 5.81 16.35
C ASP A 71 20.26 5.69 15.40
N PRO A 72 20.99 6.79 15.11
CA PRO A 72 22.20 6.76 14.31
C PRO A 72 23.22 5.68 14.72
N ALA A 73 23.29 5.34 16.01
CA ALA A 73 24.16 4.30 16.53
C ALA A 73 23.84 2.91 15.95
N TYR A 74 22.57 2.61 15.66
CA TYR A 74 22.10 1.33 15.13
C TYR A 74 22.02 1.25 13.60
N ILE A 75 22.32 2.34 12.89
CA ILE A 75 22.38 2.34 11.42
C ILE A 75 23.47 1.38 10.95
N ARG A 76 23.10 0.45 10.08
CA ARG A 76 24.05 -0.38 9.32
C ARG A 76 24.53 0.41 8.11
N ALA A 77 25.84 0.58 7.99
CA ALA A 77 26.46 1.24 6.86
C ALA A 77 27.36 0.25 6.12
N ASP A 78 26.98 -0.10 4.90
CA ASP A 78 27.68 -1.03 4.02
C ASP A 78 27.15 -0.85 2.59
N ARG A 79 28.00 -1.00 1.57
CA ARG A 79 27.61 -0.73 0.18
C ARG A 79 26.52 -1.69 -0.32
N LEU A 80 26.48 -2.92 0.18
CA LEU A 80 25.53 -3.94 -0.29
C LEU A 80 24.38 -4.16 0.71
N THR A 81 24.68 -4.10 2.00
CA THR A 81 23.77 -4.50 3.07
C THR A 81 23.36 -3.35 4.00
N GLY A 82 23.80 -2.12 3.70
CA GLY A 82 23.48 -0.93 4.47
C GLY A 82 22.00 -0.58 4.45
N ASP A 83 21.57 0.11 5.50
CA ASP A 83 20.21 0.61 5.63
C ASP A 83 19.93 1.69 4.56
N ILE A 84 18.73 1.70 4.02
CA ILE A 84 18.26 2.80 3.17
C ILE A 84 17.69 3.88 4.07
N LEU A 85 18.27 5.07 4.02
CA LEU A 85 17.96 6.18 4.91
C LEU A 85 17.19 7.26 4.19
N VAL A 86 16.26 7.88 4.91
CA VAL A 86 15.63 9.13 4.54
C VAL A 86 16.25 10.25 5.37
N PHE A 87 16.72 11.30 4.71
CA PHE A 87 17.34 12.43 5.37
C PHE A 87 17.02 13.74 4.64
N ARG A 88 17.09 14.86 5.36
CA ARG A 88 16.94 16.19 4.77
C ARG A 88 18.16 16.52 3.92
N ASN A 89 17.94 17.03 2.71
CA ASN A 89 19.02 17.45 1.83
C ASN A 89 19.87 18.53 2.53
N PRO A 90 21.19 18.32 2.72
CA PRO A 90 22.06 19.28 3.41
C PRO A 90 22.14 20.66 2.74
N ARG A 91 21.77 20.74 1.45
CA ARG A 91 21.77 21.99 0.66
C ARG A 91 20.39 22.65 0.60
N ASN A 92 19.31 21.88 0.79
CA ASN A 92 17.93 22.36 0.78
C ASN A 92 17.06 21.55 1.76
N PRO A 93 16.92 21.96 3.04
CA PRO A 93 16.24 21.15 4.05
C PRO A 93 14.76 20.80 3.80
N GLU A 94 14.11 21.48 2.85
CA GLU A 94 12.75 21.20 2.39
C GLU A 94 12.67 19.95 1.51
N GLU A 95 13.79 19.51 0.94
CA GLU A 95 13.88 18.29 0.15
C GLU A 95 14.32 17.10 0.98
N LEU A 96 13.68 15.96 0.75
CA LEU A 96 14.04 14.68 1.36
C LEU A 96 14.76 13.80 0.34
N ILE A 97 15.89 13.23 0.75
CA ILE A 97 16.71 12.32 -0.05
C ILE A 97 16.62 10.92 0.54
N VAL A 98 16.54 9.92 -0.34
CA VAL A 98 16.48 8.50 0.04
C VAL A 98 17.67 7.79 -0.60
N HIS A 99 18.68 7.41 0.19
CA HIS A 99 19.88 6.71 -0.30
C HIS A 99 20.37 5.64 0.69
N ARG A 100 21.16 4.67 0.21
CA ARG A 100 21.72 3.61 1.05
C ARG A 100 22.94 4.10 1.83
N ALA A 101 23.01 3.82 3.12
CA ALA A 101 24.16 4.13 3.96
C ALA A 101 25.35 3.23 3.60
N VAL A 102 26.46 3.83 3.17
CA VAL A 102 27.68 3.11 2.77
C VAL A 102 28.82 3.27 3.76
N LYS A 103 28.83 4.37 4.52
CA LYS A 103 29.83 4.64 5.57
C LYS A 103 29.20 5.39 6.74
N LYS A 104 29.66 5.11 7.95
CA LYS A 104 29.26 5.82 9.17
C LYS A 104 30.48 6.05 10.06
N GLU A 105 30.69 7.29 10.47
CA GLU A 105 31.83 7.71 11.29
C GLU A 105 31.34 8.47 12.51
N LYS A 106 31.83 8.10 13.70
CA LYS A 106 31.47 8.80 14.94
C LYS A 106 32.39 10.02 15.12
N VAL A 107 31.81 11.21 15.25
CA VAL A 107 32.52 12.47 15.48
C VAL A 107 31.98 13.10 16.76
N GLY A 108 32.71 12.90 17.87
CA GLY A 108 32.28 13.36 19.19
C GLY A 108 30.92 12.77 19.60
N SER A 109 29.90 13.63 19.68
CA SER A 109 28.54 13.27 20.07
C SER A 109 27.61 12.89 18.91
N TYR A 110 28.04 13.06 17.65
CA TYR A 110 27.19 12.81 16.48
C TYR A 110 27.86 11.84 15.50
N TYR A 111 27.13 11.44 14.46
CA TYR A 111 27.65 10.62 13.37
C TYR A 111 27.67 11.40 12.06
N LEU A 112 28.76 11.26 11.30
CA LEU A 112 28.79 11.59 9.88
C LEU A 112 28.41 10.34 9.09
N ILE A 113 27.44 10.48 8.20
CA ILE A 113 26.90 9.40 7.40
C ILE A 113 27.19 9.70 5.93
N THR A 114 27.76 8.74 5.22
CA THR A 114 27.87 8.76 3.77
C THR A 114 26.82 7.82 3.21
N THR A 115 25.98 8.34 2.34
CA THR A 115 25.00 7.58 1.58
C THR A 115 25.37 7.52 0.11
N LEU A 116 24.76 6.59 -0.63
CA LEU A 116 24.85 6.50 -2.08
C LEU A 116 23.54 5.92 -2.64
N GLY A 117 23.10 6.43 -3.79
CA GLY A 117 21.98 5.84 -4.53
C GLY A 117 22.33 4.46 -5.06
N ASP A 118 21.36 3.55 -5.07
CA ASP A 118 21.58 2.19 -5.61
C ASP A 118 21.83 2.17 -7.12
N TYR A 119 21.42 3.23 -7.82
CA TYR A 119 21.71 3.47 -9.23
C TYR A 119 23.19 3.78 -9.51
N SER A 120 23.90 4.34 -8.52
CA SER A 120 25.27 4.83 -8.72
C SER A 120 26.26 3.70 -8.99
N LYS A 121 27.19 3.96 -9.91
CA LYS A 121 28.25 3.01 -10.27
C LYS A 121 29.33 2.94 -9.19
N TYR A 122 30.22 1.95 -9.31
CA TYR A 122 31.36 1.84 -8.42
C TYR A 122 32.29 3.06 -8.59
N GLY A 123 32.70 3.66 -7.47
CA GLY A 123 33.56 4.85 -7.46
C GLY A 123 32.82 6.19 -7.61
N GLU A 124 31.51 6.20 -7.89
CA GLU A 124 30.71 7.42 -7.87
C GLU A 124 30.43 7.86 -6.43
N GLY A 125 30.56 9.17 -6.20
CA GLY A 125 30.20 9.81 -4.94
C GLY A 125 28.77 10.34 -4.95
N ASP A 126 28.21 10.49 -3.75
CA ASP A 126 26.92 11.17 -3.56
C ASP A 126 27.16 12.64 -3.22
N GLN A 127 26.59 13.54 -4.03
CA GLN A 127 26.71 14.98 -3.82
C GLN A 127 26.09 15.47 -2.50
N PHE A 128 25.22 14.67 -1.88
CA PHE A 128 24.60 14.97 -0.61
C PHE A 128 25.41 14.44 0.60
N SER A 129 26.53 13.76 0.35
CA SER A 129 27.32 13.09 1.38
C SER A 129 28.74 13.68 1.55
N PRO A 130 29.35 13.56 2.75
CA PRO A 130 28.76 13.07 4.00
C PRO A 130 27.85 14.12 4.65
N TRP A 131 26.94 13.68 5.50
CA TRP A 131 25.98 14.55 6.20
C TRP A 131 25.88 14.20 7.70
N ASN A 132 25.49 15.18 8.52
CA ASN A 132 25.36 15.01 9.97
C ASN A 132 24.08 14.25 10.31
N SER A 133 24.17 13.25 11.19
CA SER A 133 23.05 12.48 11.74
C SER A 133 21.86 13.31 12.24
N SER A 134 22.02 14.59 12.55
CA SER A 134 20.91 15.52 12.84
C SER A 134 19.91 15.70 11.70
N LEU A 135 20.30 15.40 10.45
CA LEU A 135 19.44 15.47 9.25
C LEU A 135 18.66 14.17 9.01
N LEU A 136 18.89 13.13 9.81
CA LEU A 136 18.22 11.84 9.68
C LEU A 136 16.73 11.96 10.02
N ILE A 137 15.88 11.46 9.12
CA ILE A 137 14.44 11.29 9.36
C ILE A 137 14.14 9.87 9.82
N GLY A 138 14.77 8.87 9.18
CA GLY A 138 14.58 7.47 9.54
C GLY A 138 15.16 6.51 8.51
N LYS A 139 14.87 5.22 8.68
CA LYS A 139 15.21 4.15 7.74
C LYS A 139 13.98 3.61 7.05
N VAL A 140 14.13 3.20 5.80
CA VAL A 140 13.10 2.51 5.03
C VAL A 140 13.01 1.06 5.52
N ILE A 141 11.80 0.64 5.92
CA ILE A 141 11.56 -0.73 6.42
C ILE A 141 10.72 -1.57 5.46
N ALA A 142 9.94 -0.94 4.58
CA ALA A 142 9.13 -1.60 3.56
C ALA A 142 8.82 -0.64 2.41
N ARG A 143 8.41 -1.19 1.27
CA ARG A 143 7.79 -0.44 0.18
C ARG A 143 6.46 -1.08 -0.24
N ILE A 144 5.53 -0.24 -0.68
CA ILE A 144 4.25 -0.64 -1.24
C ILE A 144 4.21 -0.12 -2.68
N PRO A 145 4.28 -1.02 -3.68
CA PRO A 145 4.24 -0.60 -5.06
C PRO A 145 2.84 -0.10 -5.43
N TYR A 146 2.76 0.72 -6.48
CA TYR A 146 1.55 1.24 -7.14
C TYR A 146 0.93 2.46 -6.45
N ILE A 147 0.88 2.49 -5.12
CA ILE A 147 0.11 3.51 -4.37
C ILE A 147 0.77 4.90 -4.38
N GLY A 148 2.10 4.98 -4.35
CA GLY A 148 2.82 6.25 -4.18
C GLY A 148 2.60 7.25 -5.33
N ASN A 149 2.20 6.77 -6.51
CA ASN A 149 1.86 7.60 -7.67
C ASN A 149 0.72 8.62 -7.39
N LEU A 150 -0.23 8.28 -6.52
CA LEU A 150 -1.34 9.18 -6.19
C LEU A 150 -0.85 10.44 -5.43
N PRO A 151 -0.10 10.32 -4.31
CA PRO A 151 0.51 11.47 -3.66
C PRO A 151 1.40 12.32 -4.58
N LEU A 152 2.20 11.70 -5.47
CA LEU A 152 3.07 12.45 -6.37
C LEU A 152 2.28 13.35 -7.32
N LEU A 153 1.18 12.84 -7.88
CA LEU A 153 0.29 13.62 -8.75
C LEU A 153 -0.28 14.83 -8.00
N VAL A 154 -0.73 14.63 -6.76
CA VAL A 154 -1.30 15.73 -5.96
C VAL A 154 -0.25 16.74 -5.50
N HIS A 155 0.97 16.29 -5.15
CA HIS A 155 2.06 17.19 -4.75
C HIS A 155 2.61 18.00 -5.92
N ALA A 156 2.68 17.40 -7.12
CA ALA A 156 2.99 18.12 -8.36
C ALA A 156 2.01 19.30 -8.58
N GLU A 157 0.76 19.11 -8.17
CA GLU A 157 -0.28 20.12 -8.25
C GLU A 157 -0.42 21.01 -7.00
N LYS A 158 0.56 21.15 -6.09
CA LYS A 158 0.54 22.09 -4.93
C LYS A 158 -0.72 22.10 -4.03
N ASN A 159 -1.69 21.21 -4.26
CA ASN A 159 -3.04 21.34 -3.75
C ASN A 159 -3.34 20.14 -2.85
N MET A 160 -2.75 20.08 -1.65
CA MET A 160 -3.07 19.05 -0.66
C MET A 160 -4.58 18.94 -0.37
N HIS A 161 -5.32 20.04 -0.53
CA HIS A 161 -6.77 20.08 -0.42
C HIS A 161 -7.46 19.16 -1.44
N ILE A 162 -6.86 18.94 -2.62
CA ILE A 162 -7.40 18.04 -3.65
C ILE A 162 -7.31 16.58 -3.21
N LEU A 163 -6.25 16.12 -2.52
CA LEU A 163 -6.20 14.74 -2.01
C LEU A 163 -7.32 14.49 -0.99
N LEU A 164 -7.52 15.43 -0.06
CA LEU A 164 -8.60 15.37 0.93
C LEU A 164 -9.97 15.40 0.25
N LEU A 165 -10.20 16.35 -0.68
CA LEU A 165 -11.44 16.47 -1.44
C LEU A 165 -11.71 15.25 -2.32
N THR A 166 -10.69 14.66 -2.93
CA THR A 166 -10.81 13.47 -3.78
C THR A 166 -11.12 12.25 -2.93
N THR A 167 -10.47 12.10 -1.78
CA THR A 167 -10.79 11.04 -0.82
C THR A 167 -12.23 11.18 -0.31
N LEU A 168 -12.66 12.40 0.05
CA LEU A 168 -14.03 12.68 0.45
C LEU A 168 -15.03 12.47 -0.70
N ALA A 169 -14.67 12.81 -1.94
CA ALA A 169 -15.49 12.62 -3.12
C ALA A 169 -15.64 11.14 -3.48
N ILE A 170 -14.57 10.34 -3.37
CA ILE A 170 -14.63 8.88 -3.55
C ILE A 170 -15.52 8.25 -2.48
N LEU A 171 -15.37 8.69 -1.21
CA LEU A 171 -16.26 8.27 -0.13
C LEU A 171 -17.71 8.70 -0.37
N PHE A 172 -17.94 9.90 -0.94
CA PHE A 172 -19.27 10.39 -1.30
C PHE A 172 -19.87 9.64 -2.50
N ILE A 173 -19.07 9.29 -3.50
CA ILE A 173 -19.50 8.47 -4.63
C ILE A 173 -19.84 7.06 -4.14
N LEU A 174 -19.02 6.47 -3.27
CA LEU A 174 -19.34 5.23 -2.56
C LEU A 174 -20.65 5.37 -1.76
N MET A 175 -20.87 6.50 -1.09
CA MET A 175 -22.14 6.83 -0.40
C MET A 175 -23.34 6.86 -1.36
N LEU A 176 -23.19 7.42 -2.57
CA LEU A 176 -24.25 7.43 -3.58
C LEU A 176 -24.54 6.02 -4.13
N PHE A 177 -23.50 5.22 -4.38
CA PHE A 177 -23.65 3.85 -4.87
C PHE A 177 -24.27 2.91 -3.83
N PHE A 178 -23.97 3.08 -2.54
CA PHE A 178 -24.56 2.26 -1.48
C PHE A 178 -25.98 2.72 -1.05
N SER A 179 -26.33 3.99 -1.19
CA SER A 179 -27.68 4.48 -0.87
C SER A 179 -28.75 4.18 -1.92
N PHE A 180 -28.38 3.83 -3.15
CA PHE A 180 -29.34 3.57 -4.24
C PHE A 180 -29.85 2.11 -4.31
N GLY A 181 -29.60 1.31 -3.27
CA GLY A 181 -29.94 -0.12 -3.24
C GLY A 181 -31.34 -0.48 -2.71
N GLU A 182 -32.21 0.48 -2.37
CA GLU A 182 -33.52 0.19 -1.78
C GLU A 182 -34.68 0.93 -2.48
N GLY A 183 -35.31 0.22 -3.41
CA GLY A 183 -36.58 0.57 -4.08
C GLY A 183 -36.66 -0.23 -5.39
N GLU A 184 -37.67 -1.01 -5.72
CA GLU A 184 -39.02 -1.24 -5.19
C GLU A 184 -39.32 -2.75 -5.27
N GLN A 185 -40.30 -3.19 -4.46
CA GLN A 185 -40.92 -4.51 -4.56
C GLN A 185 -41.97 -4.50 -5.67
N GLU A 186 -41.79 -5.30 -6.72
CA GLU A 186 -42.85 -5.99 -7.50
C GLU A 186 -42.19 -6.75 -8.67
N ASP A 187 -41.93 -8.06 -8.53
CA ASP A 187 -42.40 -9.11 -9.47
C ASP A 187 -41.93 -10.52 -9.03
N LYS A 188 -42.52 -11.05 -7.95
CA LYS A 188 -42.01 -12.15 -7.10
C LYS A 188 -41.76 -13.55 -7.72
N LYS A 189 -41.78 -13.77 -9.04
CA LYS A 189 -41.39 -15.06 -9.65
C LYS A 189 -40.40 -14.95 -10.82
N GLU A 190 -40.54 -13.96 -11.70
CA GLU A 190 -39.52 -13.66 -12.72
C GLU A 190 -38.33 -12.89 -12.12
N GLU A 191 -38.58 -12.04 -11.13
CA GLU A 191 -37.58 -11.25 -10.43
C GLU A 191 -36.64 -12.14 -9.58
N GLY A 192 -37.09 -13.31 -9.14
CA GLY A 192 -36.26 -14.28 -8.39
C GLY A 192 -35.23 -14.99 -9.26
N ILE A 193 -35.60 -15.35 -10.50
CA ILE A 193 -34.68 -15.93 -11.49
C ILE A 193 -33.70 -14.84 -11.95
N ARG A 194 -34.21 -13.64 -12.28
CA ARG A 194 -33.39 -12.51 -12.70
C ARG A 194 -32.43 -12.01 -11.60
N LYS A 195 -32.84 -11.99 -10.33
CA LYS A 195 -31.94 -11.72 -9.18
C LYS A 195 -30.91 -12.83 -8.96
N ALA A 196 -31.25 -14.10 -9.20
CA ALA A 196 -30.29 -15.20 -9.12
C ALA A 196 -29.23 -15.11 -10.23
N ASP A 197 -29.64 -14.81 -11.47
CA ASP A 197 -28.74 -14.61 -12.60
C ASP A 197 -27.80 -13.42 -12.38
N ILE A 198 -28.31 -12.30 -11.85
CA ILE A 198 -27.50 -11.13 -11.49
C ILE A 198 -26.47 -11.47 -10.40
N ASN A 199 -26.86 -12.23 -9.37
CA ASN A 199 -25.95 -12.64 -8.29
C ASN A 199 -24.85 -13.58 -8.80
N ILE A 200 -25.18 -14.49 -9.71
CA ILE A 200 -24.22 -15.38 -10.37
C ILE A 200 -23.26 -14.56 -11.25
N ALA A 201 -23.80 -13.64 -12.06
CA ALA A 201 -23.01 -12.75 -12.89
C ALA A 201 -22.05 -11.90 -12.04
N PHE A 202 -22.53 -11.30 -10.96
CA PHE A 202 -21.72 -10.51 -10.02
C PHE A 202 -20.60 -11.35 -9.37
N PHE A 203 -20.92 -12.57 -8.94
CA PHE A 203 -19.94 -13.51 -8.40
C PHE A 203 -18.83 -13.84 -9.41
N ILE A 204 -19.22 -14.11 -10.66
CA ILE A 204 -18.27 -14.39 -11.75
C ILE A 204 -17.41 -13.15 -12.03
N ILE A 205 -18.02 -11.97 -12.17
CA ILE A 205 -17.33 -10.71 -12.46
C ILE A 205 -16.30 -10.40 -11.37
N ILE A 206 -16.66 -10.49 -10.08
CA ILE A 206 -15.71 -10.25 -8.99
C ILE A 206 -14.54 -11.24 -9.05
N ASN A 207 -14.80 -12.53 -9.24
CA ASN A 207 -13.72 -13.50 -9.35
C ASN A 207 -12.81 -13.20 -10.55
N LEU A 208 -13.36 -12.85 -11.70
CA LEU A 208 -12.59 -12.45 -12.89
C LEU A 208 -11.74 -11.20 -12.61
N LEU A 209 -12.30 -10.20 -11.92
CA LEU A 209 -11.55 -8.99 -11.53
C LEU A 209 -10.40 -9.31 -10.58
N ILE A 210 -10.63 -10.14 -9.56
CA ILE A 210 -9.57 -10.50 -8.61
C ILE A 210 -8.50 -11.37 -9.29
N VAL A 211 -8.89 -12.32 -10.15
CA VAL A 211 -7.96 -13.15 -10.94
C VAL A 211 -7.15 -12.29 -11.92
N GLY A 212 -7.80 -11.34 -12.61
CA GLY A 212 -7.14 -10.39 -13.49
C GLY A 212 -6.14 -9.51 -12.73
N PHE A 213 -6.53 -8.99 -11.56
CA PHE A 213 -5.65 -8.23 -10.69
C PHE A 213 -4.48 -9.08 -10.15
N LEU A 214 -4.70 -10.35 -9.81
CA LEU A 214 -3.66 -11.29 -9.42
C LEU A 214 -2.66 -11.49 -10.57
N ALA A 215 -3.16 -11.77 -11.78
CA ALA A 215 -2.32 -11.95 -12.96
C ALA A 215 -1.47 -10.70 -13.25
N PHE A 216 -2.08 -9.52 -13.19
CA PHE A 216 -1.37 -8.25 -13.33
C PHE A 216 -0.35 -8.03 -12.20
N SER A 217 -0.70 -8.32 -10.95
CA SER A 217 0.21 -8.19 -9.80
C SER A 217 1.41 -9.13 -9.86
N LEU A 218 1.33 -10.21 -10.65
CA LEU A 218 2.43 -11.14 -10.87
C LEU A 218 3.26 -10.75 -12.09
N PHE A 219 2.62 -10.45 -13.23
CA PHE A 219 3.28 -10.36 -14.54
C PHE A 219 3.11 -9.02 -15.26
N GLY A 220 2.17 -8.19 -14.79
CA GLY A 220 1.81 -6.94 -15.46
C GLY A 220 2.96 -5.93 -15.46
N THR A 221 3.02 -5.13 -16.51
CA THR A 221 3.85 -3.92 -16.57
C THR A 221 3.04 -2.82 -17.21
N PHE A 222 3.04 -1.63 -16.62
CA PHE A 222 2.33 -0.48 -17.15
C PHE A 222 3.11 0.80 -16.88
N THR A 223 3.46 1.51 -17.96
CA THR A 223 4.16 2.81 -17.88
C THR A 223 3.18 3.92 -18.23
N PHE A 224 3.23 5.00 -17.48
CA PHE A 224 2.37 6.16 -17.68
C PHE A 224 3.10 7.46 -17.31
N PRO A 225 2.68 8.61 -17.87
CA PRO A 225 3.22 9.91 -17.49
C PRO A 225 2.92 10.21 -16.03
N GLN A 226 3.93 10.65 -15.28
CA GLN A 226 3.81 10.95 -13.86
C GLN A 226 4.35 12.34 -13.55
N PRO A 227 3.48 13.35 -13.44
CA PRO A 227 3.85 14.67 -12.95
C PRO A 227 4.47 14.59 -11.54
N GLY A 228 5.51 15.39 -11.30
CA GLY A 228 6.23 15.41 -10.02
C GLY A 228 7.30 14.32 -9.86
N ALA A 229 7.42 13.40 -10.83
CA ALA A 229 8.53 12.46 -10.89
C ALA A 229 9.69 12.96 -11.77
N THR A 230 10.88 12.43 -11.52
CA THR A 230 12.10 12.67 -12.31
C THR A 230 12.73 11.33 -12.72
N PRO A 231 12.59 10.90 -14.00
CA PRO A 231 11.87 11.54 -15.12
C PRO A 231 10.34 11.55 -14.91
N GLN A 232 9.60 12.33 -15.72
CA GLN A 232 8.14 12.51 -15.59
C GLN A 232 7.33 11.30 -16.08
N GLU A 233 7.76 10.10 -15.71
CA GLU A 233 7.13 8.84 -16.01
C GLU A 233 7.31 7.87 -14.83
N ALA A 234 6.34 7.00 -14.65
CA ALA A 234 6.41 5.93 -13.68
C ALA A 234 6.03 4.61 -14.35
N THR A 235 6.70 3.53 -13.94
CA THR A 235 6.37 2.18 -14.40
C THR A 235 5.96 1.33 -13.21
N ILE A 236 4.73 0.85 -13.27
CA ILE A 236 4.19 -0.16 -12.36
C ILE A 236 4.58 -1.55 -12.88
N ARG A 237 5.15 -2.39 -12.02
CA ARG A 237 5.55 -3.77 -12.34
C ARG A 237 4.94 -4.78 -11.37
N GLY A 238 4.46 -5.90 -11.89
CA GLY A 238 4.14 -7.09 -11.12
C GLY A 238 5.40 -7.73 -10.53
N MET A 239 5.24 -8.65 -9.59
CA MET A 239 6.34 -9.28 -8.86
C MET A 239 7.41 -9.90 -9.78
N TYR A 240 7.02 -10.70 -10.78
CA TYR A 240 7.95 -11.32 -11.70
C TYR A 240 8.51 -10.34 -12.73
N ALA A 241 7.69 -9.38 -13.18
CA ALA A 241 8.18 -8.31 -14.05
C ALA A 241 9.23 -7.42 -13.35
N ASP A 242 9.07 -7.16 -12.05
CA ASP A 242 10.04 -6.44 -11.23
C ASP A 242 11.31 -7.28 -11.01
N LEU A 243 11.18 -8.59 -10.79
CA LEU A 243 12.32 -9.52 -10.72
C LEU A 243 13.14 -9.53 -12.02
N GLU A 244 12.47 -9.62 -13.17
CA GLU A 244 13.12 -9.56 -14.48
C GLU A 244 13.77 -8.19 -14.74
N PHE A 245 13.10 -7.11 -14.33
CA PHE A 245 13.68 -5.76 -14.39
C PHE A 245 14.99 -5.67 -13.58
N HIS A 246 15.03 -6.20 -12.35
CA HIS A 246 16.26 -6.21 -11.54
C HIS A 246 17.41 -6.93 -12.24
N LYS A 247 17.13 -8.09 -12.85
CA LYS A 247 18.11 -8.86 -13.64
C LYS A 247 18.62 -8.06 -14.83
N ASN A 248 17.72 -7.55 -15.66
CA ASN A 248 18.07 -6.86 -16.90
C ASN A 248 18.75 -5.51 -16.65
N TYR A 249 18.38 -4.82 -15.56
CA TYR A 249 18.89 -3.50 -15.24
C TYR A 249 20.33 -3.54 -14.70
N THR A 250 20.68 -4.56 -13.92
CA THR A 250 21.98 -4.63 -13.23
C THR A 250 22.92 -5.66 -13.81
N GLY A 251 22.40 -6.65 -14.55
CA GLY A 251 23.13 -7.85 -14.96
C GLY A 251 23.43 -8.82 -13.80
N ALA A 252 23.03 -8.49 -12.56
CA ALA A 252 23.17 -9.35 -11.40
C ALA A 252 22.03 -10.37 -11.33
N GLU A 253 22.29 -11.55 -10.76
CA GLU A 253 21.24 -12.55 -10.57
C GLU A 253 20.33 -12.15 -9.40
N PRO A 254 19.01 -12.00 -9.62
CA PRO A 254 18.08 -11.63 -8.56
C PRO A 254 17.66 -12.87 -7.74
N LEU A 255 17.60 -12.71 -6.43
CA LEU A 255 17.11 -13.70 -5.49
C LEU A 255 15.78 -13.25 -4.89
N LEU A 256 14.71 -14.00 -5.17
CA LEU A 256 13.38 -13.74 -4.64
C LEU A 256 13.19 -14.46 -3.30
N THR A 257 12.94 -13.72 -2.23
CA THR A 257 12.55 -14.25 -0.92
C THR A 257 11.10 -13.92 -0.64
N MET A 258 10.27 -14.94 -0.36
CA MET A 258 8.85 -14.76 -0.04
C MET A 258 8.62 -14.72 1.47
N GLY A 259 7.83 -13.76 1.92
CA GLY A 259 7.31 -13.67 3.30
C GLY A 259 5.79 -13.55 3.32
N LEU A 260 5.20 -13.45 4.51
CA LEU A 260 3.76 -13.24 4.64
C LEU A 260 3.39 -11.80 4.20
N LEU A 261 2.55 -11.68 3.18
CA LEU A 261 2.09 -10.43 2.55
C LEU A 261 3.19 -9.57 1.92
N HIS A 262 4.41 -10.09 1.79
CA HIS A 262 5.51 -9.37 1.18
C HIS A 262 6.49 -10.32 0.48
N TYR A 263 7.33 -9.77 -0.38
CA TYR A 263 8.47 -10.43 -0.97
C TYR A 263 9.67 -9.47 -0.93
N ARG A 264 10.88 -9.97 -1.08
CA ARG A 264 12.09 -9.15 -1.21
C ARG A 264 12.91 -9.66 -2.38
N ILE A 265 13.41 -8.73 -3.20
CA ILE A 265 14.34 -9.03 -4.29
C ILE A 265 15.72 -8.57 -3.83
N ASP A 266 16.60 -9.54 -3.58
CA ASP A 266 18.02 -9.28 -3.31
C ASP A 266 18.81 -9.48 -4.61
N LEU A 267 19.97 -8.85 -4.76
CA LEU A 267 20.80 -8.94 -5.97
C LEU A 267 22.16 -9.54 -5.64
N LEU A 268 22.54 -10.61 -6.33
CA LEU A 268 23.84 -11.25 -6.16
C LEU A 268 24.86 -10.65 -7.14
N PHE A 269 25.76 -9.83 -6.61
CA PHE A 269 26.92 -9.31 -7.34
C PHE A 269 28.17 -10.16 -7.06
N ALA A 270 29.25 -9.94 -7.82
CA ALA A 270 30.52 -10.60 -7.58
C ALA A 270 31.11 -10.27 -6.20
N GLU A 271 30.84 -9.06 -5.69
CA GLU A 271 31.31 -8.58 -4.40
C GLU A 271 30.44 -9.05 -3.22
N GLY A 272 29.25 -9.58 -3.49
CA GLY A 272 28.34 -10.09 -2.47
C GLY A 272 26.85 -9.82 -2.74
N LEU A 273 26.03 -10.13 -1.76
CA LEU A 273 24.58 -9.98 -1.83
C LEU A 273 24.15 -8.55 -1.43
N ARG A 274 23.55 -7.81 -2.36
CA ARG A 274 22.88 -6.54 -2.08
C ARG A 274 21.46 -6.79 -1.61
N LEU A 275 21.14 -6.28 -0.42
CA LEU A 275 19.82 -6.46 0.17
C LEU A 275 18.81 -5.45 -0.41
N GLY A 276 17.68 -5.97 -0.88
CA GLY A 276 16.54 -5.16 -1.27
C GLY A 276 15.68 -4.73 -0.09
N VAL A 277 14.47 -4.27 -0.40
CA VAL A 277 13.48 -3.82 0.59
C VAL A 277 12.28 -4.77 0.60
N PRO A 278 11.76 -5.16 1.78
CA PRO A 278 10.48 -5.86 1.86
C PRO A 278 9.39 -5.11 1.09
N THR A 279 8.83 -5.78 0.09
CA THR A 279 7.89 -5.22 -0.89
C THR A 279 6.53 -5.87 -0.68
N PHE A 280 5.50 -5.06 -0.46
CA PHE A 280 4.15 -5.56 -0.27
C PHE A 280 3.65 -6.36 -1.48
N SER A 281 3.03 -7.52 -1.24
CA SER A 281 2.60 -8.43 -2.29
C SER A 281 1.10 -8.33 -2.57
N TRP A 282 0.75 -7.53 -3.60
CA TRP A 282 -0.62 -7.46 -4.12
C TRP A 282 -1.16 -8.81 -4.59
N ALA A 283 -0.28 -9.67 -5.11
CA ALA A 283 -0.63 -11.03 -5.51
C ALA A 283 -1.11 -11.88 -4.31
N GLN A 284 -0.39 -11.85 -3.18
CA GLN A 284 -0.82 -12.58 -1.99
C GLN A 284 -2.15 -12.06 -1.44
N VAL A 285 -2.37 -10.74 -1.47
CA VAL A 285 -3.65 -10.12 -1.08
C VAL A 285 -4.78 -10.59 -1.99
N ALA A 286 -4.57 -10.61 -3.31
CA ALA A 286 -5.56 -11.08 -4.26
C ALA A 286 -5.92 -12.56 -4.04
N ILE A 287 -4.94 -13.41 -3.72
CA ILE A 287 -5.17 -14.82 -3.35
C ILE A 287 -6.02 -14.92 -2.08
N LEU A 288 -5.68 -14.16 -1.03
CA LEU A 288 -6.47 -14.15 0.20
C LEU A 288 -7.89 -13.62 -0.01
N ALA A 289 -8.06 -12.62 -0.88
CA ALA A 289 -9.36 -12.09 -1.26
C ALA A 289 -10.19 -13.16 -1.99
N LEU A 290 -9.61 -13.91 -2.93
CA LEU A 290 -10.27 -15.03 -3.59
C LEU A 290 -10.72 -16.09 -2.59
N ILE A 291 -9.82 -16.53 -1.70
CA ILE A 291 -10.13 -17.56 -0.71
C ILE A 291 -11.26 -17.09 0.21
N THR A 292 -11.14 -15.88 0.75
CA THR A 292 -12.12 -15.32 1.69
C THR A 292 -13.48 -15.13 1.02
N PHE A 293 -13.51 -14.50 -0.16
CA PHE A 293 -14.75 -14.24 -0.90
C PHE A 293 -15.48 -15.54 -1.26
N ASN A 294 -14.76 -16.51 -1.82
CA ASN A 294 -15.36 -17.79 -2.21
C ASN A 294 -15.81 -18.62 -1.00
N THR A 295 -15.04 -18.61 0.10
CA THR A 295 -15.42 -19.30 1.33
C THR A 295 -16.69 -18.70 1.93
N CYS A 296 -16.78 -17.37 2.04
CA CYS A 296 -17.98 -16.69 2.51
C CYS A 296 -19.21 -17.04 1.65
N LYS A 297 -19.09 -16.95 0.31
CA LYS A 297 -20.18 -17.28 -0.60
C LYS A 297 -20.60 -18.75 -0.52
N THR A 298 -19.65 -19.66 -0.33
CA THR A 298 -19.95 -21.10 -0.13
C THR A 298 -20.71 -21.33 1.17
N ILE A 299 -20.32 -20.65 2.26
CA ILE A 299 -21.02 -20.72 3.55
C ILE A 299 -22.45 -20.19 3.42
N ASP A 300 -22.64 -19.05 2.76
CA ASP A 300 -23.96 -18.46 2.53
C ASP A 300 -24.86 -19.40 1.70
N PHE A 301 -24.31 -19.98 0.64
CA PHE A 301 -25.03 -20.98 -0.18
C PHE A 301 -25.46 -22.20 0.65
N LEU A 302 -24.56 -22.75 1.48
CA LEU A 302 -24.87 -23.87 2.36
C LEU A 302 -25.92 -23.52 3.41
N ARG A 303 -25.88 -22.31 3.99
CA ARG A 303 -26.86 -21.83 4.96
C ARG A 303 -28.24 -21.70 4.33
N ASN A 304 -28.33 -21.10 3.13
CA ASN A 304 -29.58 -20.95 2.39
C ASN A 304 -30.18 -22.30 1.98
N ARG A 305 -29.35 -23.26 1.56
CA ARG A 305 -29.79 -24.63 1.24
C ARG A 305 -30.34 -25.37 2.46
N LYS A 306 -29.72 -25.21 3.63
CA LYS A 306 -30.22 -25.79 4.90
C LYS A 306 -31.55 -25.17 5.30
N ALA A 307 -31.70 -23.84 5.17
CA ALA A 307 -32.95 -23.14 5.45
C ALA A 307 -34.09 -23.61 4.53
N LEU A 308 -33.84 -23.77 3.22
CA LEU A 308 -34.82 -24.30 2.26
C LEU A 308 -35.24 -25.75 2.59
N LYS A 309 -34.30 -26.61 2.98
CA LYS A 309 -34.64 -27.97 3.44
C LYS A 309 -35.49 -27.96 4.71
N ALA A 310 -35.22 -27.07 5.67
CA ALA A 310 -35.99 -26.96 6.91
C ALA A 310 -37.43 -26.44 6.69
N ILE A 311 -37.66 -25.62 5.66
CA ILE A 311 -38.98 -25.16 5.26
C ILE A 311 -39.78 -26.29 4.59
N ASN A 312 -39.16 -27.06 3.69
CA ASN A 312 -39.81 -28.19 3.00
C ASN A 312 -40.06 -29.42 3.91
N LEU A 313 -39.59 -29.41 5.16
CA LEU A 313 -39.80 -30.47 6.15
C LEU A 313 -40.87 -30.13 7.20
N LYS A 314 -41.53 -28.97 7.11
CA LYS A 314 -42.70 -28.67 7.96
C LYS A 314 -43.96 -29.27 7.31
N PRO A 315 -44.69 -30.16 8.01
CA PRO A 315 -45.87 -30.84 7.48
C PRO A 315 -47.05 -29.90 7.25
#